data_AF-A0A932WR98-F1
#
_entry.id   AF-A0A932WR98-F1
#
_cell.length_a   1.000
_cell.length_b   1.000
_cell.length_c   1.000
_cell.angle_alpha   90.00
_cell.angle_beta   90.00
_cell.angle_gamma   90.00
#
_symmetry.space_group_name_H-M   'P 1'
#
loop_
_entity.id
_entity.type
_entity.pdbx_description
1 polymer ?
#
loop_
_entity_poly.entity_id
_entity_poly.type
_entity_poly.pdbx_seq_one_letter_code
_entity_poly.pdbx_strand_id
1 'polypeptide(L)'
;MNFTSLCKSLFQLPRRRLRRRPAHDGVFGFVAAEVLEFRELLSAANPGVTLAVQGSNVTLSSTDINNPTINVTRSGNNVVVTGTNGTLITLGSNVAAVQSVALASVGNLTVNLGIGNNTFAITGLSVTGNVTINGQSSGIADVAINAGSPNVVIGGSILANFGNEAVTFGLFGSTNGGGSMTVSGSVNITEGGAANKQINIYGPPANNPTGGKLAITGSINVIDTGNGQSGLRIDDGVTIGGNVSFDNSANTVNADNVQMYSNSNAFGTTSIAGSLTLALSRTATGNNFVQIQGFGTPFVVTGAASITSGTGADTIQLLNTWFKSTVKVVTGTNLTVSSNLAVINGSRFDGATTVVMSGADSELDVGTDALSGATVFNSTFIASPSQVYVTDYVNTTNGRAVHLVQTATSSVIFIDGTGHLSLGTFNNPTQMTTPYFPGQVATASKNMSTITWTDGTVWTQTAATTAVTVTHYTNPGGVPVHLIHNGTSQVAFVDGRGRTSLGIKLNSVTARADLYPDDLATISSNKVTWQDGTVWTQNALPLTIGLSDPNGAVSHVKMTSPTTLIGLDGAMQGLTATLQNGNLVWSNGTTWNNFSSSALAALFRIGIGYA
;
A
#
# COMPACT_ATOMS: atom_id res chain seq x y z
N MET A 1 -24.37 -0.69 -59.51
CA MET A 1 -25.71 -0.16 -59.88
C MET A 1 -26.03 0.94 -58.86
N ASN A 2 -26.65 2.06 -59.26
CA ASN A 2 -26.75 3.28 -58.45
C ASN A 2 -28.10 3.43 -57.70
N PHE A 3 -28.24 4.55 -56.95
CA PHE A 3 -29.44 5.13 -56.32
C PHE A 3 -29.75 4.62 -54.87
N THR A 4 -29.52 5.39 -53.78
CA THR A 4 -30.22 6.59 -53.20
C THR A 4 -31.48 6.27 -52.38
N SER A 5 -31.95 7.00 -51.35
CA SER A 5 -31.44 8.12 -50.49
C SER A 5 -32.54 8.48 -49.44
N LEU A 6 -32.30 9.46 -48.54
CA LEU A 6 -33.24 10.18 -47.63
C LEU A 6 -33.81 9.35 -46.44
N CYS A 7 -34.03 9.88 -45.23
CA CYS A 7 -34.24 11.24 -44.67
C CYS A 7 -33.42 11.46 -43.36
N LYS A 8 -32.98 12.66 -42.93
CA LYS A 8 -33.70 13.79 -42.25
C LYS A 8 -34.51 13.36 -40.99
N SER A 9 -34.55 14.05 -39.83
CA SER A 9 -33.83 15.20 -39.19
C SER A 9 -34.40 15.37 -37.74
N LEU A 10 -34.13 16.35 -36.84
CA LEU A 10 -33.48 17.68 -36.80
C LEU A 10 -33.23 18.11 -35.31
N PHE A 11 -32.54 19.24 -35.09
CA PHE A 11 -32.49 20.20 -33.93
C PHE A 11 -31.17 20.23 -33.13
N GLN A 12 -30.26 21.19 -33.41
CA GLN A 12 -30.19 22.59 -32.92
C GLN A 12 -29.61 22.78 -31.49
N LEU A 13 -28.46 23.46 -31.40
CA LEU A 13 -28.02 24.24 -30.24
C LEU A 13 -27.42 25.60 -30.70
N PRO A 14 -27.42 26.66 -29.87
CA PRO A 14 -27.40 28.05 -30.36
C PRO A 14 -26.01 28.71 -30.49
N ARG A 15 -25.91 29.67 -31.42
CA ARG A 15 -24.75 30.57 -31.61
C ARG A 15 -24.58 31.53 -30.43
N ARG A 16 -23.43 31.51 -29.73
CA ARG A 16 -23.07 32.54 -28.73
C ARG A 16 -22.48 33.77 -29.42
N ARG A 17 -23.17 34.93 -29.35
CA ARG A 17 -22.71 36.20 -29.95
C ARG A 17 -21.55 36.82 -29.15
N LEU A 18 -20.45 37.12 -29.83
CA LEU A 18 -19.48 38.11 -29.35
C LEU A 18 -20.11 39.51 -29.32
N ARG A 19 -20.00 40.21 -28.19
CA ARG A 19 -20.41 41.61 -28.04
C ARG A 19 -19.17 42.46 -27.78
N ARG A 20 -18.70 43.19 -28.80
CA ARG A 20 -17.82 44.35 -28.56
C ARG A 20 -18.61 45.43 -27.81
N ARG A 21 -17.93 46.19 -26.95
CA ARG A 21 -18.36 47.53 -26.51
C ARG A 21 -17.22 48.54 -26.80
N PRO A 22 -17.53 49.84 -26.93
CA PRO A 22 -16.59 50.84 -27.45
C PRO A 22 -15.64 51.37 -26.38
N ALA A 23 -14.60 52.08 -26.82
CA ALA A 23 -13.81 52.96 -25.98
C ALA A 23 -14.63 54.18 -25.51
N HIS A 24 -14.16 54.86 -24.46
CA HIS A 24 -14.65 56.17 -24.08
C HIS A 24 -13.49 57.00 -23.52
N ASP A 25 -13.14 58.09 -24.19
CA ASP A 25 -12.20 59.10 -23.68
C ASP A 25 -12.89 60.06 -22.69
N GLY A 26 -12.08 60.76 -21.88
CA GLY A 26 -12.52 61.75 -20.87
C GLY A 26 -11.89 61.50 -19.48
N VAL A 27 -10.67 61.93 -19.11
CA VAL A 27 -10.01 63.28 -19.08
C VAL A 27 -10.14 63.98 -17.71
N PHE A 28 -9.03 64.02 -16.95
CA PHE A 28 -8.77 64.66 -15.63
C PHE A 28 -9.68 64.21 -14.45
N GLY A 29 -9.22 63.99 -13.20
CA GLY A 29 -7.90 64.06 -12.52
C GLY A 29 -8.04 63.45 -11.09
N PHE A 30 -7.27 63.77 -10.04
CA PHE A 30 -6.05 64.58 -9.88
C PHE A 30 -5.46 64.40 -8.44
N VAL A 31 -4.12 64.36 -8.30
CA VAL A 31 -3.31 64.44 -7.03
C VAL A 31 -3.35 63.24 -6.04
N ALA A 32 -2.20 63.03 -5.36
CA ALA A 32 -1.91 62.15 -4.21
C ALA A 32 -2.01 60.60 -4.44
N ALA A 33 -0.98 59.79 -4.17
CA ALA A 33 0.26 60.02 -3.42
C ALA A 33 1.50 59.41 -4.10
N GLU A 34 2.63 60.12 -4.01
CA GLU A 34 3.94 59.71 -4.53
C GLU A 34 4.64 58.77 -3.54
N VAL A 35 4.24 57.49 -3.52
CA VAL A 35 4.94 56.45 -2.75
C VAL A 35 6.11 55.90 -3.58
N LEU A 36 7.07 56.77 -3.87
CA LEU A 36 8.28 56.44 -4.63
C LEU A 36 9.43 55.91 -3.73
N GLU A 37 9.16 55.70 -2.43
CA GLU A 37 10.20 55.54 -1.40
C GLU A 37 9.99 54.33 -0.47
N PHE A 38 9.24 53.31 -0.91
CA PHE A 38 9.38 51.95 -0.35
C PHE A 38 9.26 50.84 -1.41
N ARG A 39 9.73 51.14 -2.63
CA ARG A 39 10.33 50.12 -3.49
C ARG A 39 11.84 50.11 -3.29
N GLU A 40 12.24 49.81 -2.06
CA GLU A 40 13.33 48.86 -1.93
C GLU A 40 12.93 47.66 -2.80
N LEU A 41 13.68 47.37 -3.86
CA LEU A 41 13.45 46.11 -4.56
C LEU A 41 13.67 45.03 -3.51
N LEU A 42 12.72 44.11 -3.37
CA LEU A 42 13.10 42.75 -3.03
C LEU A 42 13.99 42.27 -4.18
N SER A 43 15.28 42.58 -4.05
CA SER A 43 16.36 41.79 -4.60
C SER A 43 16.20 40.42 -3.96
N ALA A 44 15.37 39.58 -4.59
CA ALA A 44 15.06 38.23 -4.14
C ALA A 44 16.41 37.56 -3.85
N ALA A 45 16.67 37.31 -2.56
CA ALA A 45 18.03 37.18 -2.05
C ALA A 45 18.76 36.09 -2.83
N ASN A 46 19.71 36.52 -3.69
CA ASN A 46 20.14 35.74 -4.87
C ASN A 46 20.33 34.26 -4.52
N PRO A 47 19.60 33.32 -5.16
CA PRO A 47 19.38 31.96 -4.68
C PRO A 47 20.64 31.33 -4.07
N GLY A 48 20.67 31.35 -2.74
CA GLY A 48 21.91 31.33 -1.98
C GLY A 48 22.17 30.00 -1.32
N VAL A 49 23.28 29.35 -1.69
CA VAL A 49 23.73 28.11 -1.07
C VAL A 49 25.09 28.31 -0.45
N THR A 50 25.20 27.99 0.85
CA THR A 50 26.46 28.05 1.58
C THR A 50 27.21 26.73 1.41
N LEU A 51 28.45 26.80 0.95
CA LEU A 51 29.43 25.72 0.92
C LEU A 51 30.41 25.91 2.09
N ALA A 52 30.31 25.04 3.08
CA ALA A 52 31.24 24.95 4.20
C ALA A 52 32.14 23.70 4.04
N VAL A 53 33.41 23.83 4.42
CA VAL A 53 34.38 22.73 4.38
C VAL A 53 35.17 22.71 5.69
N GLN A 54 35.18 21.58 6.38
CA GLN A 54 35.86 21.39 7.66
C GLN A 54 36.70 20.12 7.62
N GLY A 55 38.02 20.28 7.49
CA GLY A 55 38.92 19.17 7.19
C GLY A 55 38.57 18.58 5.82
N SER A 56 38.20 17.29 5.78
CA SER A 56 37.69 16.62 4.58
C SER A 56 36.16 16.62 4.46
N ASN A 57 35.42 17.10 5.46
CA ASN A 57 33.96 17.14 5.40
C ASN A 57 33.47 18.32 4.57
N VAL A 58 32.47 18.07 3.72
CA VAL A 58 31.81 19.08 2.87
C VAL A 58 30.36 19.21 3.31
N THR A 59 29.89 20.44 3.51
CA THR A 59 28.48 20.73 3.81
C THR A 59 27.94 21.78 2.85
N LEU A 60 26.85 21.44 2.19
CA LEU A 60 26.03 22.36 1.41
C LEU A 60 24.78 22.70 2.22
N SER A 61 24.35 23.95 2.18
CA SER A 61 23.10 24.38 2.81
C SER A 61 22.43 25.46 1.99
N SER A 62 21.29 25.13 1.38
CA SER A 62 20.39 26.13 0.81
C SER A 62 19.59 26.79 1.92
N THR A 63 19.37 28.10 1.81
CA THR A 63 18.42 28.85 2.64
C THR A 63 17.30 29.48 1.81
N ASP A 64 17.25 29.19 0.51
CA ASP A 64 16.40 29.88 -0.46
C ASP A 64 15.14 29.07 -0.83
N ILE A 65 14.09 29.80 -1.24
CA ILE A 65 12.79 29.32 -1.68
C ILE A 65 12.60 29.31 -3.21
N ASN A 66 13.53 29.90 -3.97
CA ASN A 66 13.38 30.17 -5.40
C ASN A 66 14.02 29.10 -6.29
N ASN A 67 13.94 27.83 -5.86
CA ASN A 67 14.29 26.64 -6.64
C ASN A 67 15.79 26.48 -6.97
N PRO A 68 16.70 26.46 -5.97
CA PRO A 68 18.12 26.20 -6.17
C PRO A 68 18.37 24.93 -6.99
N THR A 69 19.23 25.06 -8.00
CA THR A 69 19.65 23.96 -8.89
C THR A 69 21.16 23.82 -8.81
N ILE A 70 21.67 22.67 -8.36
CA ILE A 70 23.09 22.51 -7.97
C ILE A 70 23.67 21.19 -8.48
N ASN A 71 24.85 21.28 -9.08
CA ASN A 71 25.68 20.13 -9.45
C ASN A 71 26.94 20.09 -8.57
N VAL A 72 27.19 18.96 -7.92
CA VAL A 72 28.39 18.66 -7.15
C VAL A 72 29.19 17.60 -7.89
N THR A 73 30.38 17.95 -8.36
CA THR A 73 31.21 17.06 -9.20
C THR A 73 32.64 16.96 -8.73
N ARG A 74 33.34 15.93 -9.21
CA ARG A 74 34.78 15.76 -9.01
C ARG A 74 35.55 16.17 -10.27
N SER A 75 36.56 17.02 -10.13
CA SER A 75 37.47 17.39 -11.20
C SER A 75 38.92 17.28 -10.71
N GLY A 76 39.58 16.17 -11.03
CA GLY A 76 40.90 15.82 -10.48
C GLY A 76 40.88 15.75 -8.95
N ASN A 77 41.64 16.65 -8.31
CA ASN A 77 41.69 16.77 -6.84
C ASN A 77 40.66 17.76 -6.26
N ASN A 78 39.83 18.40 -7.10
CA ASN A 78 38.88 19.41 -6.67
C ASN A 78 37.47 18.82 -6.56
N VAL A 79 36.74 19.20 -5.51
CA VAL A 79 35.27 19.17 -5.48
C VAL A 79 34.79 20.47 -6.10
N VAL A 80 33.98 20.39 -7.15
CA VAL A 80 33.40 21.54 -7.85
C VAL A 80 31.91 21.59 -7.54
N VAL A 81 31.43 22.76 -7.11
CA VAL A 81 30.02 23.01 -6.84
C VAL A 81 29.54 24.10 -7.77
N THR A 82 28.62 23.76 -8.67
CA THR A 82 28.06 24.64 -9.69
C THR A 82 26.58 24.87 -9.41
N GLY A 83 26.23 26.10 -9.05
CA GLY A 83 24.85 26.58 -9.11
C GLY A 83 24.46 26.90 -10.55
N THR A 84 23.25 26.52 -10.94
CA THR A 84 22.63 26.90 -12.23
C THR A 84 21.34 27.69 -11.99
N ASN A 85 20.68 28.16 -13.05
CA ASN A 85 19.44 28.95 -12.96
C ASN A 85 19.52 30.23 -12.10
N GLY A 86 20.72 30.79 -11.92
CA GLY A 86 20.98 31.96 -11.08
C GLY A 86 21.45 31.63 -9.65
N THR A 87 21.52 30.35 -9.28
CA THR A 87 22.01 29.89 -7.96
C THR A 87 23.47 30.32 -7.75
N LEU A 88 23.74 30.99 -6.62
CA LEU A 88 25.07 31.44 -6.21
C LEU A 88 25.57 30.61 -5.02
N ILE A 89 26.81 30.15 -5.12
CA ILE A 89 27.47 29.35 -4.09
C ILE A 89 28.42 30.25 -3.30
N THR A 90 28.18 30.34 -1.99
CA THR A 90 28.97 31.13 -1.04
C THR A 90 29.98 30.25 -0.32
N LEU A 91 31.27 30.57 -0.43
CA LEU A 91 32.38 29.89 0.23
C LEU A 91 33.23 30.93 0.98
N GLY A 92 33.04 31.03 2.29
CA GLY A 92 33.60 32.12 3.09
C GLY A 92 33.04 33.47 2.62
N SER A 93 33.93 34.39 2.23
CA SER A 93 33.55 35.68 1.64
C SER A 93 33.33 35.64 0.11
N ASN A 94 33.60 34.53 -0.56
CA ASN A 94 33.51 34.43 -2.01
C ASN A 94 32.11 33.96 -2.43
N VAL A 95 31.45 34.70 -3.31
CA VAL A 95 30.13 34.35 -3.86
C VAL A 95 30.24 34.23 -5.38
N ALA A 96 29.94 33.05 -5.92
CA ALA A 96 30.06 32.76 -7.36
C ALA A 96 29.13 31.63 -7.79
N ALA A 97 28.72 31.59 -9.06
CA ALA A 97 27.94 30.48 -9.61
C ALA A 97 28.71 29.14 -9.65
N VAL A 98 30.05 29.18 -9.59
CA VAL A 98 30.91 28.00 -9.48
C VAL A 98 31.93 28.22 -8.37
N GLN A 99 32.03 27.26 -7.46
CA GLN A 99 33.08 27.17 -6.44
C GLN A 99 33.89 25.89 -6.62
N SER A 100 35.17 25.91 -6.26
CA SER A 100 36.09 24.77 -6.43
C SER A 100 36.99 24.67 -5.20
N VAL A 101 36.99 23.51 -4.54
CA VAL A 101 37.78 23.26 -3.33
C VAL A 101 38.69 22.05 -3.53
N ALA A 102 40.00 22.25 -3.39
CA ALA A 102 40.98 21.17 -3.43
C ALA A 102 40.87 20.30 -2.17
N LEU A 103 40.47 19.04 -2.35
CA LEU A 103 40.30 18.05 -1.27
C LEU A 103 40.81 16.70 -1.76
N ALA A 104 41.87 16.17 -1.15
CA ALA A 104 42.44 14.87 -1.55
C ALA A 104 41.39 13.74 -1.50
N SER A 105 40.55 13.74 -0.47
CA SER A 105 39.34 12.92 -0.35
C SER A 105 38.22 13.73 0.33
N VAL A 106 36.97 13.34 0.11
CA VAL A 106 35.84 13.81 0.93
C VAL A 106 35.64 12.83 2.07
N GLY A 107 35.57 13.35 3.29
CA GLY A 107 35.25 12.61 4.51
C GLY A 107 33.79 12.23 4.50
N ASN A 108 32.92 13.18 4.82
CA ASN A 108 31.47 13.09 4.68
C ASN A 108 30.97 14.22 3.79
N LEU A 109 29.85 13.99 3.09
CA LEU A 109 29.08 15.03 2.41
C LEU A 109 27.75 15.21 3.13
N THR A 110 27.39 16.44 3.46
CA THR A 110 26.06 16.80 3.98
C THR A 110 25.40 17.82 3.06
N VAL A 111 24.13 17.60 2.74
CA VAL A 111 23.32 18.47 1.90
C VAL A 111 22.05 18.83 2.67
N ASN A 112 21.96 20.07 3.14
CA ASN A 112 20.75 20.62 3.72
C ASN A 112 19.98 21.36 2.61
N LEU A 113 18.79 20.88 2.28
CA LEU A 113 17.90 21.49 1.29
C LEU A 113 17.22 22.74 1.88
N GLY A 114 16.77 23.64 1.02
CA GLY A 114 15.96 24.80 1.38
C GLY A 114 14.47 24.46 1.42
N ILE A 115 13.64 25.45 1.72
CA ILE A 115 12.18 25.33 1.55
C ILE A 115 11.85 25.47 0.04
N GLY A 116 10.74 24.93 -0.44
CA GLY A 116 10.36 25.03 -1.86
C GLY A 116 11.02 23.95 -2.73
N ASN A 117 11.22 24.19 -4.02
CA ASN A 117 11.83 23.16 -4.86
C ASN A 117 13.35 23.16 -4.66
N ASN A 118 13.99 22.00 -4.78
CA ASN A 118 15.42 21.82 -4.65
C ASN A 118 15.87 20.77 -5.66
N THR A 119 16.81 21.10 -6.55
CA THR A 119 17.38 20.13 -7.50
C THR A 119 18.87 19.97 -7.26
N PHE A 120 19.30 18.79 -6.80
CA PHE A 120 20.69 18.52 -6.42
C PHE A 120 21.22 17.26 -7.12
N ALA A 121 22.27 17.40 -7.93
CA ALA A 121 22.95 16.28 -8.58
C ALA A 121 24.38 16.10 -8.04
N ILE A 122 24.70 14.92 -7.51
CA ILE A 122 26.05 14.52 -7.08
C ILE A 122 26.59 13.53 -8.11
N THR A 123 27.65 13.90 -8.84
CA THR A 123 28.17 13.16 -9.99
C THR A 123 29.67 12.94 -9.89
N GLY A 124 30.13 11.68 -9.92
CA GLY A 124 31.57 11.36 -9.93
C GLY A 124 32.31 11.59 -8.61
N LEU A 125 31.58 11.84 -7.52
CA LEU A 125 32.18 12.15 -6.21
C LEU A 125 32.25 10.92 -5.29
N SER A 126 33.43 10.33 -5.16
CA SER A 126 33.72 9.37 -4.09
C SER A 126 33.83 10.04 -2.72
N VAL A 127 33.25 9.40 -1.71
CA VAL A 127 33.18 9.86 -0.32
C VAL A 127 33.61 8.70 0.59
N THR A 128 34.50 8.96 1.55
CA THR A 128 35.08 7.88 2.39
C THR A 128 34.17 7.45 3.54
N GLY A 129 33.32 8.36 4.03
CA GLY A 129 32.25 8.14 4.98
C GLY A 129 30.87 8.31 4.33
N ASN A 130 29.96 8.99 5.04
CA ASN A 130 28.55 9.07 4.66
C ASN A 130 28.24 10.19 3.67
N VAL A 131 27.16 10.00 2.90
CA VAL A 131 26.41 11.08 2.25
C VAL A 131 25.11 11.28 3.04
N THR A 132 24.85 12.50 3.50
CA THR A 132 23.66 12.86 4.29
C THR A 132 22.85 13.92 3.55
N ILE A 133 21.54 13.73 3.42
CA ILE A 133 20.60 14.69 2.81
C ILE A 133 19.51 15.00 3.83
N ASN A 134 19.30 16.28 4.11
CA ASN A 134 18.30 16.79 5.05
C ASN A 134 17.36 17.77 4.32
N GLY A 135 16.15 17.31 4.02
CA GLY A 135 15.02 18.11 3.54
C GLY A 135 14.34 18.90 4.66
N GLN A 136 13.36 19.72 4.28
CA GLN A 136 12.60 20.60 5.15
C GLN A 136 11.14 20.13 5.31
N SER A 137 10.30 20.99 5.88
CA SER A 137 8.89 20.69 6.15
C SER A 137 7.94 20.93 4.96
N SER A 138 8.43 21.42 3.81
CA SER A 138 7.58 21.79 2.67
C SER A 138 8.41 22.14 1.42
N GLY A 139 8.15 21.46 0.31
CA GLY A 139 8.93 21.63 -0.91
C GLY A 139 8.80 20.50 -1.93
N ILE A 140 9.71 20.49 -2.90
CA ILE A 140 9.93 19.39 -3.85
C ILE A 140 11.44 19.13 -3.90
N ALA A 141 11.89 17.95 -3.46
CA ALA A 141 13.28 17.51 -3.55
C ALA A 141 13.49 16.60 -4.75
N ASP A 142 14.28 17.04 -5.73
CA ASP A 142 14.80 16.22 -6.83
C ASP A 142 16.31 16.01 -6.61
N VAL A 143 16.70 14.84 -6.13
CA VAL A 143 18.08 14.57 -5.69
C VAL A 143 18.63 13.32 -6.35
N ALA A 144 19.67 13.51 -7.17
CA ALA A 144 20.31 12.45 -7.95
C ALA A 144 21.76 12.22 -7.49
N ILE A 145 22.16 10.96 -7.30
CA ILE A 145 23.54 10.54 -7.00
C ILE A 145 23.96 9.50 -8.05
N ASN A 146 25.02 9.77 -8.82
CA ASN A 146 25.52 8.85 -9.86
C ASN A 146 27.06 8.85 -9.96
N ALA A 147 27.66 7.76 -10.47
CA ALA A 147 29.11 7.68 -10.62
C ALA A 147 29.65 8.49 -11.81
N GLY A 148 28.84 8.73 -12.85
CA GLY A 148 29.27 9.39 -14.07
C GLY A 148 30.46 8.65 -14.70
N SER A 149 31.65 9.24 -14.60
CA SER A 149 32.93 8.55 -14.82
C SER A 149 34.00 9.29 -13.99
N PRO A 150 34.91 8.61 -13.26
CA PRO A 150 35.19 7.17 -13.23
C PRO A 150 34.25 6.40 -12.27
N ASN A 151 34.68 5.23 -11.78
CA ASN A 151 33.98 4.52 -10.71
C ASN A 151 33.91 5.37 -9.43
N VAL A 152 32.77 5.31 -8.71
CA VAL A 152 32.54 6.02 -7.45
C VAL A 152 32.34 5.03 -6.29
N VAL A 153 32.94 5.35 -5.15
CA VAL A 153 32.73 4.63 -3.89
C VAL A 153 32.23 5.59 -2.83
N ILE A 154 31.10 5.23 -2.19
CA ILE A 154 30.63 5.80 -0.94
C ILE A 154 30.99 4.77 0.15
N GLY A 155 32.05 5.04 0.91
CA GLY A 155 32.60 4.12 1.91
C GLY A 155 31.74 3.96 3.16
N GLY A 156 30.86 4.93 3.44
CA GLY A 156 29.81 4.85 4.44
C GLY A 156 28.43 4.55 3.84
N SER A 157 27.40 5.05 4.52
CA SER A 157 25.99 4.94 4.11
C SER A 157 25.49 6.20 3.41
N ILE A 158 24.40 6.07 2.66
CA ILE A 158 23.58 7.20 2.22
C ILE A 158 22.41 7.32 3.21
N LEU A 159 22.24 8.51 3.78
CA LEU A 159 21.24 8.84 4.81
C LEU A 159 20.40 10.03 4.31
N ALA A 160 19.19 9.78 3.84
CA ALA A 160 18.30 10.83 3.34
C ALA A 160 17.05 10.96 4.22
N ASN A 161 16.76 12.16 4.69
CA ASN A 161 15.52 12.49 5.39
C ASN A 161 14.89 13.69 4.68
N PHE A 162 13.80 13.49 3.95
CA PHE A 162 13.15 14.55 3.15
C PHE A 162 12.01 15.27 3.88
N GLY A 163 11.84 15.00 5.18
CA GLY A 163 10.82 15.67 5.99
C GLY A 163 9.41 15.46 5.44
N ASN A 164 8.77 16.53 4.95
CA ASN A 164 7.41 16.51 4.40
C ASN A 164 7.34 16.96 2.92
N GLU A 165 8.47 16.90 2.20
CA GLU A 165 8.58 17.34 0.80
C GLU A 165 7.95 16.32 -0.18
N ALA A 166 7.62 16.76 -1.40
CA ALA A 166 7.49 15.86 -2.53
C ALA A 166 8.90 15.39 -2.92
N VAL A 167 9.10 14.13 -3.31
CA VAL A 167 10.46 13.60 -3.52
C VAL A 167 10.61 12.86 -4.85
N THR A 168 11.74 13.08 -5.51
CA THR A 168 12.33 12.14 -6.46
C THR A 168 13.79 11.94 -6.06
N PHE A 169 14.11 10.78 -5.46
CA PHE A 169 15.47 10.44 -5.05
C PHE A 169 16.04 9.36 -5.97
N GLY A 170 17.00 9.74 -6.80
CA GLY A 170 17.69 8.87 -7.74
C GLY A 170 19.08 8.44 -7.25
N LEU A 171 19.33 7.14 -7.20
CA LEU A 171 20.66 6.56 -7.01
C LEU A 171 20.99 5.67 -8.21
N PHE A 172 22.06 5.99 -8.92
CA PHE A 172 22.40 5.37 -10.20
C PHE A 172 23.83 4.81 -10.18
N GLY A 173 24.08 3.75 -10.94
CA GLY A 173 25.43 3.33 -11.32
C GLY A 173 26.11 4.42 -12.14
N SER A 174 25.82 4.49 -13.45
CA SER A 174 26.14 5.67 -14.26
C SER A 174 25.19 5.83 -15.44
N THR A 175 24.81 7.08 -15.70
CA THR A 175 23.99 7.49 -16.84
C THR A 175 24.79 7.74 -18.12
N ASN A 176 26.12 7.93 -18.02
CA ASN A 176 26.93 8.55 -19.08
C ASN A 176 27.94 7.59 -19.76
N GLY A 177 27.96 6.32 -19.36
CA GLY A 177 28.78 5.26 -19.98
C GLY A 177 30.11 5.05 -19.25
N GLY A 178 30.39 3.81 -18.84
CA GLY A 178 31.43 3.52 -17.84
C GLY A 178 31.05 4.02 -16.43
N GLY A 179 31.95 3.84 -15.46
CA GLY A 179 31.75 4.27 -14.07
C GLY A 179 30.71 3.47 -13.29
N SER A 180 31.13 2.49 -12.49
CA SER A 180 30.26 1.78 -11.54
C SER A 180 30.23 2.47 -10.18
N MET A 181 29.11 2.37 -9.47
CA MET A 181 28.97 2.85 -8.09
C MET A 181 29.05 1.69 -7.08
N THR A 182 29.69 1.92 -5.95
CA THR A 182 29.59 1.06 -4.76
C THR A 182 29.26 1.89 -3.53
N VAL A 183 28.19 1.52 -2.82
CA VAL A 183 27.86 2.01 -1.47
C VAL A 183 28.23 0.89 -0.49
N SER A 184 29.26 1.09 0.32
CA SER A 184 29.74 0.07 1.26
C SER A 184 28.87 -0.04 2.53
N GLY A 185 28.15 1.03 2.87
CA GLY A 185 27.09 1.02 3.88
C GLY A 185 25.71 0.68 3.31
N SER A 186 24.67 1.21 3.95
CA SER A 186 23.27 1.07 3.54
C SER A 186 22.75 2.34 2.87
N VAL A 187 21.58 2.26 2.23
CA VAL A 187 20.80 3.42 1.77
C VAL A 187 19.56 3.50 2.64
N ASN A 188 19.51 4.49 3.53
CA ASN A 188 18.40 4.71 4.45
C ASN A 188 17.68 6.01 4.06
N ILE A 189 16.37 5.94 3.86
CA ILE A 189 15.53 7.03 3.40
C ILE A 189 14.32 7.16 4.33
N THR A 190 14.00 8.39 4.74
CA THR A 190 12.85 8.70 5.61
C THR A 190 12.05 9.87 5.05
N GLU A 191 10.74 9.69 4.95
CA GLU A 191 9.82 10.60 4.29
C GLU A 191 8.50 10.76 5.07
N GLY A 192 7.73 11.79 4.72
CA GLY A 192 6.52 12.19 5.43
C GLY A 192 5.66 13.14 4.59
N GLY A 193 4.59 13.69 5.15
CA GLY A 193 3.71 14.62 4.45
C GLY A 193 2.84 14.00 3.35
N ALA A 194 2.07 14.84 2.67
CA ALA A 194 0.98 14.41 1.77
C ALA A 194 1.32 14.48 0.27
N ALA A 195 2.57 14.80 -0.09
CA ALA A 195 2.99 14.95 -1.48
C ALA A 195 3.64 13.67 -2.04
N ASN A 196 3.70 13.56 -3.37
CA ASN A 196 4.17 12.35 -4.06
C ASN A 196 5.67 12.12 -3.85
N LYS A 197 6.08 10.86 -3.69
CA LYS A 197 7.48 10.43 -3.56
C LYS A 197 7.82 9.30 -4.51
N GLN A 198 9.02 9.31 -5.08
CA GLN A 198 9.57 8.21 -5.86
C GLN A 198 11.05 7.99 -5.54
N ILE A 199 11.34 6.85 -4.91
CA ILE A 199 12.68 6.32 -4.73
C ILE A 199 13.06 5.55 -6.00
N ASN A 200 14.26 5.79 -6.50
CA ASN A 200 14.67 5.46 -7.87
C ASN A 200 16.10 4.89 -7.86
N ILE A 201 16.24 3.57 -7.71
CA ILE A 201 17.53 2.88 -7.54
C ILE A 201 17.87 2.08 -8.81
N TYR A 202 18.88 2.48 -9.56
CA TYR A 202 19.23 1.90 -10.87
C TYR A 202 20.70 1.47 -10.93
N GLY A 203 21.00 0.44 -11.71
CA GLY A 203 22.35 0.23 -12.25
C GLY A 203 22.60 1.22 -13.39
N PRO A 204 22.73 0.75 -14.64
CA PRO A 204 22.66 1.60 -15.83
C PRO A 204 21.19 1.93 -16.17
N PRO A 205 20.87 3.11 -16.73
CA PRO A 205 19.53 3.38 -17.25
C PRO A 205 19.27 2.62 -18.56
N ALA A 206 17.98 2.38 -18.87
CA ALA A 206 17.55 1.51 -19.98
C ALA A 206 18.04 1.91 -21.39
N ASN A 207 18.52 3.14 -21.57
CA ASN A 207 19.10 3.64 -22.82
C ASN A 207 20.64 3.57 -22.86
N ASN A 208 21.30 3.05 -21.82
CA ASN A 208 22.76 2.99 -21.72
C ASN A 208 23.25 1.65 -21.10
N PRO A 209 23.23 0.54 -21.86
CA PRO A 209 23.70 -0.78 -21.40
C PRO A 209 25.21 -0.88 -21.11
N THR A 210 25.98 0.19 -21.36
CA THR A 210 27.40 0.29 -21.01
C THR A 210 27.68 1.25 -19.84
N GLY A 211 26.65 1.78 -19.19
CA GLY A 211 26.77 2.40 -17.88
C GLY A 211 27.25 1.39 -16.83
N GLY A 212 27.92 1.86 -15.77
CA GLY A 212 28.36 0.97 -14.70
C GLY A 212 27.22 0.47 -13.81
N LYS A 213 27.49 -0.61 -13.08
CA LYS A 213 26.54 -1.21 -12.13
C LYS A 213 26.46 -0.42 -10.83
N LEU A 214 25.40 -0.65 -10.07
CA LEU A 214 25.27 -0.18 -8.69
C LEU A 214 25.35 -1.38 -7.73
N ALA A 215 26.34 -1.35 -6.84
CA ALA A 215 26.45 -2.31 -5.73
C ALA A 215 26.18 -1.60 -4.41
N ILE A 216 25.29 -2.15 -3.58
CA ILE A 216 25.02 -1.69 -2.22
C ILE A 216 25.34 -2.86 -1.30
N THR A 217 26.38 -2.74 -0.48
CA THR A 217 26.82 -3.86 0.39
C THR A 217 25.91 -4.03 1.60
N GLY A 218 25.35 -2.94 2.13
CA GLY A 218 24.31 -2.96 3.15
C GLY A 218 22.90 -3.11 2.59
N SER A 219 21.92 -2.61 3.34
CA SER A 219 20.49 -2.70 3.00
C SER A 219 19.99 -1.45 2.27
N ILE A 220 18.79 -1.54 1.67
CA ILE A 220 17.95 -0.39 1.33
C ILE A 220 16.78 -0.36 2.31
N ASN A 221 16.60 0.75 3.03
CA ASN A 221 15.47 0.94 3.95
C ASN A 221 14.76 2.26 3.59
N VAL A 222 13.50 2.18 3.19
CA VAL A 222 12.61 3.32 2.96
C VAL A 222 11.49 3.29 4.00
N ILE A 223 11.33 4.37 4.74
CA ILE A 223 10.24 4.56 5.72
C ILE A 223 9.50 5.82 5.33
N ASP A 224 8.24 5.69 4.90
CA ASP A 224 7.34 6.82 4.70
C ASP A 224 6.27 6.83 5.82
N THR A 225 6.11 8.00 6.42
CA THR A 225 5.14 8.29 7.49
C THR A 225 3.99 9.17 7.01
N GLY A 226 3.95 9.45 5.71
CA GLY A 226 3.06 10.39 5.07
C GLY A 226 1.71 9.83 4.64
N ASN A 227 1.02 10.60 3.80
CA ASN A 227 -0.22 10.22 3.12
C ASN A 227 -0.18 10.51 1.60
N GLY A 228 1.01 10.76 1.04
CA GLY A 228 1.21 10.96 -0.40
C GLY A 228 1.14 9.64 -1.20
N GLN A 229 1.18 9.73 -2.52
CA GLN A 229 1.48 8.56 -3.36
C GLN A 229 2.98 8.29 -3.29
N SER A 230 3.38 7.09 -2.88
CA SER A 230 4.80 6.77 -2.64
C SER A 230 5.25 5.58 -3.49
N GLY A 231 6.52 5.53 -3.86
CA GLY A 231 7.01 4.49 -4.74
C GLY A 231 8.49 4.15 -4.54
N LEU A 232 8.81 2.88 -4.79
CA LEU A 232 10.17 2.37 -4.80
C LEU A 232 10.39 1.61 -6.11
N ARG A 233 11.31 2.12 -6.94
CA ARG A 233 11.80 1.43 -8.12
C ARG A 233 13.22 0.96 -7.90
N ILE A 234 13.47 -0.33 -8.08
CA ILE A 234 14.81 -0.93 -8.12
C ILE A 234 14.97 -1.59 -9.50
N ASP A 235 15.98 -1.20 -10.25
CA ASP A 235 16.02 -1.47 -11.69
C ASP A 235 17.41 -1.90 -12.18
N ASP A 236 17.44 -2.96 -12.96
CA ASP A 236 18.49 -3.31 -13.92
C ASP A 236 19.94 -3.21 -13.43
N GLY A 237 20.48 -4.33 -12.93
CA GLY A 237 21.89 -4.52 -12.61
C GLY A 237 22.30 -4.09 -11.19
N VAL A 238 21.33 -3.80 -10.30
CA VAL A 238 21.59 -3.47 -8.89
C VAL A 238 21.85 -4.74 -8.07
N THR A 239 22.95 -4.78 -7.33
CA THR A 239 23.27 -5.87 -6.38
C THR A 239 23.18 -5.37 -4.94
N ILE A 240 22.30 -5.96 -4.14
CA ILE A 240 22.03 -5.54 -2.75
C ILE A 240 22.46 -6.67 -1.80
N GLY A 241 23.49 -6.42 -1.00
CA GLY A 241 24.10 -7.39 -0.07
C GLY A 241 23.29 -7.58 1.22
N GLY A 242 22.57 -6.55 1.65
CA GLY A 242 21.64 -6.58 2.78
C GLY A 242 20.19 -6.79 2.36
N ASN A 243 19.29 -6.26 3.18
CA ASN A 243 17.85 -6.37 3.01
C ASN A 243 17.31 -5.26 2.09
N VAL A 244 16.08 -5.42 1.61
CA VAL A 244 15.26 -4.32 1.09
C VAL A 244 14.00 -4.20 1.94
N SER A 245 13.78 -3.02 2.53
CA SER A 245 12.60 -2.68 3.29
C SER A 245 11.94 -1.43 2.71
N PHE A 246 10.63 -1.49 2.45
CA PHE A 246 9.78 -0.35 2.17
C PHE A 246 8.56 -0.42 3.09
N ASP A 247 8.38 0.58 3.93
CA ASP A 247 7.23 0.70 4.84
C ASP A 247 6.55 2.06 4.63
N ASN A 248 5.33 2.02 4.10
CA ASN A 248 4.38 3.14 4.06
C ASN A 248 3.06 2.75 4.76
N SER A 249 3.09 1.78 5.67
CA SER A 249 1.89 1.23 6.31
C SER A 249 1.14 2.19 7.24
N ALA A 250 1.70 3.38 7.47
CA ALA A 250 1.06 4.52 8.12
C ALA A 250 0.11 5.30 7.18
N ASN A 251 0.34 5.27 5.87
CA ASN A 251 -0.51 5.92 4.88
C ASN A 251 -1.90 5.28 4.84
N THR A 252 -2.93 6.11 4.73
CA THR A 252 -4.33 5.67 4.69
C THR A 252 -5.14 6.33 3.57
N VAL A 253 -4.49 7.12 2.71
CA VAL A 253 -5.14 7.96 1.70
C VAL A 253 -4.80 7.51 0.28
N ASN A 254 -3.53 7.59 -0.09
CA ASN A 254 -3.06 7.29 -1.45
C ASN A 254 -2.44 5.89 -1.53
N ALA A 255 -2.29 5.35 -2.74
CA ALA A 255 -1.68 4.04 -2.98
C ALA A 255 -0.16 4.11 -3.20
N ASP A 256 0.51 2.96 -3.07
CA ASP A 256 1.92 2.80 -3.41
C ASP A 256 2.16 2.15 -4.79
N ASN A 257 3.33 2.41 -5.37
CA ASN A 257 3.83 1.78 -6.58
C ASN A 257 5.27 1.24 -6.38
N VAL A 258 5.42 -0.06 -6.18
CA VAL A 258 6.72 -0.73 -6.00
C VAL A 258 7.06 -1.56 -7.25
N GLN A 259 8.20 -1.25 -7.87
CA GLN A 259 8.66 -1.88 -9.12
C GLN A 259 10.08 -2.40 -8.94
N MET A 260 10.32 -3.68 -9.24
CA MET A 260 11.62 -4.32 -9.08
C MET A 260 11.98 -5.14 -10.32
N TYR A 261 12.98 -4.71 -11.09
CA TYR A 261 13.29 -5.26 -12.41
C TYR A 261 14.72 -5.82 -12.50
N SER A 262 14.88 -6.91 -13.27
CA SER A 262 16.16 -7.58 -13.52
C SER A 262 16.32 -7.98 -14.99
N ASN A 263 16.65 -7.02 -15.86
CA ASN A 263 16.96 -7.26 -17.26
C ASN A 263 18.44 -7.61 -17.48
N SER A 264 18.74 -8.90 -17.27
CA SER A 264 20.08 -9.46 -17.44
C SER A 264 20.65 -9.29 -18.82
N ASN A 265 19.79 -9.20 -19.83
CA ASN A 265 20.17 -9.25 -21.24
C ASN A 265 20.84 -7.96 -21.72
N ALA A 266 20.69 -6.86 -20.97
CA ALA A 266 21.27 -5.56 -21.29
C ALA A 266 22.09 -4.93 -20.15
N PHE A 267 21.74 -5.19 -18.87
CA PHE A 267 22.33 -4.47 -17.72
C PHE A 267 22.92 -5.40 -16.63
N GLY A 268 22.55 -6.67 -16.67
CA GLY A 268 22.92 -7.68 -15.69
C GLY A 268 21.83 -7.96 -14.65
N THR A 269 22.04 -9.02 -13.87
CA THR A 269 21.10 -9.49 -12.84
C THR A 269 20.90 -8.46 -11.72
N THR A 270 19.65 -8.12 -11.42
CA THR A 270 19.29 -7.44 -10.16
C THR A 270 19.05 -8.50 -9.09
N SER A 271 19.56 -8.29 -7.87
CA SER A 271 19.42 -9.28 -6.78
C SER A 271 19.48 -8.71 -5.38
N ILE A 272 18.80 -9.39 -4.46
CA ILE A 272 18.77 -9.13 -3.01
C ILE A 272 19.32 -10.36 -2.29
N ALA A 273 20.41 -10.19 -1.54
CA ALA A 273 21.01 -11.27 -0.75
C ALA A 273 20.36 -11.42 0.64
N GLY A 274 19.88 -10.33 1.23
CA GLY A 274 19.07 -10.34 2.45
C GLY A 274 17.58 -10.60 2.19
N SER A 275 16.73 -10.18 3.14
CA SER A 275 15.28 -10.30 3.06
C SER A 275 14.64 -9.16 2.27
N LEU A 276 13.45 -9.41 1.70
CA LEU A 276 12.57 -8.39 1.14
C LEU A 276 11.37 -8.16 2.07
N THR A 277 11.08 -6.92 2.43
CA THR A 277 9.89 -6.53 3.22
C THR A 277 9.21 -5.34 2.60
N LEU A 278 7.96 -5.52 2.18
CA LEU A 278 7.11 -4.48 1.61
C LEU A 278 5.83 -4.40 2.46
N ALA A 279 5.66 -3.29 3.17
CA ALA A 279 4.47 -2.97 3.95
C ALA A 279 3.83 -1.70 3.36
N LEU A 280 2.79 -1.87 2.56
CA LEU A 280 2.23 -0.80 1.72
C LEU A 280 1.12 -0.02 2.44
N SER A 281 0.76 1.10 1.83
CA SER A 281 -0.32 1.98 2.26
C SER A 281 -1.63 1.24 2.51
N ARG A 282 -2.24 1.57 3.64
CA ARG A 282 -3.51 1.03 4.15
C ARG A 282 -4.71 1.87 3.70
N THR A 283 -4.62 2.51 2.55
CA THR A 283 -5.77 3.10 1.86
C THR A 283 -6.85 2.05 1.59
N ALA A 284 -8.10 2.48 1.56
CA ALA A 284 -9.28 1.69 1.20
C ALA A 284 -9.80 2.00 -0.21
N THR A 285 -9.28 3.07 -0.84
CA THR A 285 -9.75 3.58 -2.15
C THR A 285 -8.64 3.67 -3.19
N GLY A 286 -7.38 3.61 -2.78
CA GLY A 286 -6.24 3.45 -3.69
C GLY A 286 -5.90 1.97 -3.89
N ASN A 287 -5.36 1.66 -5.07
CA ASN A 287 -4.94 0.32 -5.46
C ASN A 287 -3.41 0.25 -5.38
N ASN A 288 -2.84 -0.46 -4.39
CA ASN A 288 -1.39 -0.62 -4.32
C ASN A 288 -0.90 -1.53 -5.44
N PHE A 289 0.23 -1.20 -6.05
CA PHE A 289 0.84 -1.99 -7.12
C PHE A 289 2.24 -2.47 -6.70
N VAL A 290 2.48 -3.77 -6.83
CA VAL A 290 3.80 -4.39 -6.72
C VAL A 290 4.08 -5.21 -7.96
N GLN A 291 5.20 -4.98 -8.62
CA GLN A 291 5.70 -5.83 -9.71
C GLN A 291 7.17 -6.14 -9.49
N ILE A 292 7.49 -7.43 -9.34
CA ILE A 292 8.86 -7.95 -9.28
C ILE A 292 9.05 -8.83 -10.51
N GLN A 293 9.96 -8.43 -11.42
CA GLN A 293 10.11 -9.09 -12.71
C GLN A 293 11.57 -9.31 -13.18
N GLY A 294 11.89 -10.54 -13.56
CA GLY A 294 13.09 -10.87 -14.35
C GLY A 294 12.83 -10.81 -15.85
N PHE A 295 13.76 -10.23 -16.62
CA PHE A 295 13.75 -10.28 -18.08
C PHE A 295 15.01 -11.02 -18.56
N GLY A 296 14.83 -12.21 -19.14
CA GLY A 296 15.91 -13.18 -19.30
C GLY A 296 16.07 -14.00 -18.03
N THR A 297 17.07 -13.72 -17.20
CA THR A 297 17.25 -14.42 -15.91
C THR A 297 16.24 -13.97 -14.85
N PRO A 298 15.91 -14.82 -13.87
CA PRO A 298 15.05 -14.43 -12.76
C PRO A 298 15.60 -13.27 -11.91
N PHE A 299 14.72 -12.43 -11.37
CA PHE A 299 15.04 -11.53 -10.25
C PHE A 299 15.24 -12.39 -8.98
N VAL A 300 16.40 -12.32 -8.32
CA VAL A 300 16.74 -13.24 -7.21
C VAL A 300 16.61 -12.58 -5.84
N VAL A 301 15.86 -13.21 -4.93
CA VAL A 301 15.80 -12.88 -3.50
C VAL A 301 16.26 -14.09 -2.69
N THR A 302 17.31 -13.90 -1.87
CA THR A 302 17.93 -15.02 -1.14
C THR A 302 17.40 -15.18 0.28
N GLY A 303 17.11 -14.09 0.98
CA GLY A 303 16.41 -14.11 2.28
C GLY A 303 14.91 -14.31 2.14
N ALA A 304 14.20 -14.28 3.27
CA ALA A 304 12.73 -14.36 3.29
C ALA A 304 12.09 -13.12 2.62
N ALA A 305 10.91 -13.29 2.04
CA ALA A 305 10.12 -12.20 1.46
C ALA A 305 8.77 -12.07 2.17
N SER A 306 8.40 -10.85 2.55
CA SER A 306 7.09 -10.50 3.08
C SER A 306 6.53 -9.30 2.32
N ILE A 307 5.40 -9.49 1.64
CA ILE A 307 4.68 -8.44 0.92
C ILE A 307 3.29 -8.35 1.56
N THR A 308 2.93 -7.19 2.10
CA THR A 308 1.65 -6.94 2.75
C THR A 308 1.08 -5.63 2.21
N SER A 309 -0.07 -5.72 1.57
CA SER A 309 -0.79 -4.55 1.04
C SER A 309 -1.91 -4.08 1.99
N GLY A 310 -2.72 -3.12 1.54
CA GLY A 310 -3.55 -2.28 2.39
C GLY A 310 -4.95 -2.81 2.69
N THR A 311 -5.96 -2.06 2.23
CA THR A 311 -7.38 -2.45 2.29
C THR A 311 -8.14 -2.13 1.00
N GLY A 312 -7.44 -1.70 -0.06
CA GLY A 312 -8.00 -1.43 -1.38
C GLY A 312 -7.96 -2.66 -2.30
N ALA A 313 -8.02 -2.42 -3.60
CA ALA A 313 -7.88 -3.45 -4.64
C ALA A 313 -6.41 -3.51 -5.09
N ASP A 314 -5.62 -4.31 -4.39
CA ASP A 314 -4.18 -4.35 -4.54
C ASP A 314 -3.74 -5.40 -5.58
N THR A 315 -2.72 -5.06 -6.38
CA THR A 315 -2.15 -5.91 -7.43
C THR A 315 -0.70 -6.27 -7.11
N ILE A 316 -0.39 -7.56 -7.01
CA ILE A 316 0.96 -8.08 -6.70
C ILE A 316 1.37 -9.06 -7.80
N GLN A 317 2.43 -8.75 -8.53
CA GLN A 317 2.94 -9.53 -9.66
C GLN A 317 4.36 -10.04 -9.39
N LEU A 318 4.55 -11.35 -9.44
CA LEU A 318 5.82 -12.07 -9.26
C LEU A 318 6.11 -12.84 -10.54
N LEU A 319 6.84 -12.21 -11.46
CA LEU A 319 7.01 -12.66 -12.85
C LEU A 319 8.48 -13.03 -13.11
N ASN A 320 8.81 -14.29 -13.43
CA ASN A 320 10.21 -14.72 -13.57
C ASN A 320 11.07 -14.27 -12.35
N THR A 321 10.68 -14.68 -11.15
CA THR A 321 11.40 -14.39 -9.90
C THR A 321 11.96 -15.68 -9.29
N TRP A 322 13.01 -15.59 -8.48
CA TRP A 322 13.53 -16.74 -7.73
C TRP A 322 13.72 -16.37 -6.26
N PHE A 323 12.79 -16.85 -5.44
CA PHE A 323 12.84 -16.76 -3.98
C PHE A 323 13.46 -18.04 -3.39
N LYS A 324 14.59 -17.91 -2.70
CA LYS A 324 15.32 -19.07 -2.12
C LYS A 324 14.91 -19.42 -0.69
N SER A 325 14.07 -18.60 -0.08
CA SER A 325 13.58 -18.77 1.28
C SER A 325 12.06 -18.56 1.32
N THR A 326 11.47 -18.51 2.52
CA THR A 326 10.02 -18.40 2.71
C THR A 326 9.45 -17.12 2.12
N VAL A 327 8.30 -17.22 1.45
CA VAL A 327 7.57 -16.08 0.89
C VAL A 327 6.20 -15.97 1.54
N LYS A 328 5.83 -14.77 1.99
CA LYS A 328 4.49 -14.42 2.46
C LYS A 328 3.95 -13.26 1.62
N VAL A 329 2.84 -13.50 0.92
CA VAL A 329 2.04 -12.47 0.27
C VAL A 329 0.73 -12.33 1.04
N VAL A 330 0.36 -11.11 1.40
CA VAL A 330 -0.94 -10.78 2.01
C VAL A 330 -1.54 -9.63 1.21
N THR A 331 -2.64 -9.88 0.51
CA THR A 331 -3.45 -8.79 -0.05
C THR A 331 -4.47 -8.28 0.97
N GLY A 332 -4.93 -7.04 0.78
CA GLY A 332 -5.73 -6.32 1.78
C GLY A 332 -7.09 -6.94 2.08
N THR A 333 -7.72 -6.51 3.18
CA THR A 333 -9.14 -6.82 3.43
C THR A 333 -10.03 -5.81 2.72
N ASN A 334 -10.24 -5.99 1.41
CA ASN A 334 -11.15 -5.13 0.67
C ASN A 334 -12.61 -5.45 1.03
N LEU A 335 -13.37 -4.46 1.49
CA LEU A 335 -14.79 -4.60 1.84
C LEU A 335 -15.73 -4.19 0.70
N THR A 336 -15.18 -3.85 -0.47
CA THR A 336 -15.90 -3.35 -1.64
C THR A 336 -15.76 -4.30 -2.84
N VAL A 337 -16.48 -4.01 -3.93
CA VAL A 337 -16.59 -4.84 -5.14
C VAL A 337 -15.38 -4.74 -6.09
N SER A 338 -14.17 -4.59 -5.54
CA SER A 338 -12.94 -4.45 -6.33
C SER A 338 -11.92 -5.52 -5.95
N SER A 339 -11.43 -6.25 -6.94
CA SER A 339 -10.64 -7.46 -6.75
C SER A 339 -9.21 -7.16 -6.28
N ASN A 340 -8.74 -7.95 -5.32
CA ASN A 340 -7.30 -8.12 -5.09
C ASN A 340 -6.77 -9.13 -6.12
N LEU A 341 -5.63 -8.83 -6.76
CA LEU A 341 -5.03 -9.68 -7.79
C LEU A 341 -3.59 -10.06 -7.43
N ALA A 342 -3.31 -11.35 -7.32
CA ALA A 342 -1.97 -11.89 -7.17
C ALA A 342 -1.62 -12.72 -8.42
N VAL A 343 -0.53 -12.37 -9.11
CA VAL A 343 -0.06 -13.05 -10.34
C VAL A 343 1.31 -13.65 -10.10
N ILE A 344 1.46 -14.96 -10.28
CA ILE A 344 2.71 -15.68 -10.02
C ILE A 344 3.06 -16.56 -11.22
N ASN A 345 3.75 -15.99 -12.22
CA ASN A 345 4.00 -16.62 -13.52
C ASN A 345 5.51 -16.78 -13.81
N GLY A 346 5.92 -18.00 -14.14
CA GLY A 346 7.33 -18.37 -14.37
C GLY A 346 8.27 -18.22 -13.17
N SER A 347 7.72 -18.10 -11.95
CA SER A 347 8.51 -17.83 -10.75
C SER A 347 8.87 -19.11 -9.97
N ARG A 348 10.05 -19.13 -9.35
CA ARG A 348 10.58 -20.27 -8.58
C ARG A 348 10.64 -19.95 -7.08
N PHE A 349 10.17 -20.91 -6.29
CA PHE A 349 10.15 -20.83 -4.82
C PHE A 349 10.83 -22.07 -4.22
N ASP A 350 11.96 -21.90 -3.54
CA ASP A 350 12.64 -22.99 -2.83
C ASP A 350 12.23 -23.09 -1.35
N GLY A 351 11.74 -21.99 -0.76
CA GLY A 351 11.12 -21.98 0.57
C GLY A 351 9.59 -22.09 0.52
N ALA A 352 8.98 -22.30 1.69
CA ALA A 352 7.52 -22.37 1.81
C ALA A 352 6.87 -21.02 1.43
N THR A 353 5.83 -21.08 0.60
CA THR A 353 5.15 -19.89 0.06
C THR A 353 3.71 -19.85 0.54
N THR A 354 3.31 -18.76 1.18
CA THR A 354 1.93 -18.52 1.63
C THR A 354 1.38 -17.28 0.94
N VAL A 355 0.22 -17.43 0.28
CA VAL A 355 -0.57 -16.33 -0.27
C VAL A 355 -1.87 -16.25 0.52
N VAL A 356 -2.12 -15.12 1.16
CA VAL A 356 -3.34 -14.81 1.91
C VAL A 356 -4.09 -13.70 1.18
N MET A 357 -5.37 -13.89 0.91
CA MET A 357 -6.19 -12.90 0.20
C MET A 357 -7.56 -12.71 0.85
N SER A 358 -8.15 -11.53 0.63
CA SER A 358 -9.46 -11.13 1.17
C SER A 358 -10.18 -10.14 0.27
N GLY A 359 -11.50 -10.08 0.43
CA GLY A 359 -12.40 -9.23 -0.32
C GLY A 359 -13.06 -9.95 -1.50
N ALA A 360 -14.08 -9.30 -2.05
CA ALA A 360 -14.82 -9.79 -3.20
C ALA A 360 -13.88 -10.01 -4.40
N ASP A 361 -14.18 -11.04 -5.20
CA ASP A 361 -13.51 -11.32 -6.47
C ASP A 361 -11.97 -11.41 -6.41
N SER A 362 -11.40 -11.77 -5.25
CA SER A 362 -9.95 -11.96 -5.08
C SER A 362 -9.42 -13.09 -5.97
N GLU A 363 -8.46 -12.78 -6.84
CA GLU A 363 -7.94 -13.67 -7.89
C GLU A 363 -6.45 -13.98 -7.69
N LEU A 364 -6.09 -15.26 -7.76
CA LEU A 364 -4.72 -15.77 -7.68
C LEU A 364 -4.38 -16.52 -8.97
N ASP A 365 -3.75 -15.82 -9.92
CA ASP A 365 -3.19 -16.41 -11.13
C ASP A 365 -1.84 -17.06 -10.83
N VAL A 366 -1.69 -18.33 -11.24
CA VAL A 366 -0.47 -19.13 -11.07
C VAL A 366 -0.28 -19.97 -12.33
N GLY A 367 0.61 -19.53 -13.20
CA GLY A 367 0.76 -20.08 -14.54
C GLY A 367 2.17 -19.99 -15.13
N THR A 368 2.21 -19.85 -16.46
CA THR A 368 3.44 -19.79 -17.24
C THR A 368 3.72 -18.37 -17.72
N ASP A 369 4.95 -17.89 -17.54
CA ASP A 369 5.46 -16.76 -18.32
C ASP A 369 6.18 -17.27 -19.59
N ALA A 370 6.04 -16.54 -20.69
CA ALA A 370 6.54 -16.96 -22.00
C ALA A 370 8.07 -16.89 -22.14
N LEU A 371 8.77 -16.19 -21.24
CA LEU A 371 10.23 -16.03 -21.26
C LEU A 371 10.94 -16.98 -20.27
N SER A 372 10.24 -17.45 -19.23
CA SER A 372 10.82 -18.20 -18.11
C SER A 372 10.16 -19.57 -17.83
N GLY A 373 9.00 -19.85 -18.41
CA GLY A 373 8.32 -21.15 -18.29
C GLY A 373 7.26 -21.19 -17.20
N ALA A 374 7.05 -22.36 -16.60
CA ALA A 374 6.05 -22.55 -15.54
C ALA A 374 6.55 -22.07 -14.17
N THR A 375 5.64 -21.58 -13.34
CA THR A 375 5.90 -21.37 -11.91
C THR A 375 6.19 -22.70 -11.21
N VAL A 376 7.20 -22.74 -10.34
CA VAL A 376 7.70 -23.94 -9.64
C VAL A 376 7.80 -23.69 -8.14
N PHE A 377 7.10 -24.52 -7.36
CA PHE A 377 7.24 -24.59 -5.91
C PHE A 377 8.00 -25.87 -5.53
N ASN A 378 9.24 -25.74 -5.05
CA ASN A 378 10.05 -26.85 -4.55
C ASN A 378 9.79 -27.15 -3.05
N SER A 379 8.79 -26.47 -2.47
CA SER A 379 8.39 -26.57 -1.07
C SER A 379 6.87 -26.36 -0.94
N THR A 380 6.34 -26.31 0.28
CA THR A 380 4.89 -26.16 0.51
C THR A 380 4.37 -24.81 -0.01
N PHE A 381 3.37 -24.87 -0.88
CA PHE A 381 2.55 -23.74 -1.28
C PHE A 381 1.21 -23.76 -0.53
N ILE A 382 0.79 -22.62 0.01
CA ILE A 382 -0.50 -22.45 0.69
C ILE A 382 -1.17 -21.19 0.13
N ALA A 383 -2.27 -21.37 -0.61
CA ALA A 383 -3.22 -20.29 -0.86
C ALA A 383 -4.34 -20.40 0.16
N SER A 384 -4.54 -19.37 0.99
CA SER A 384 -5.67 -19.31 1.93
C SER A 384 -6.47 -18.03 1.71
N PRO A 385 -7.76 -18.10 1.35
CA PRO A 385 -8.65 -16.99 1.62
C PRO A 385 -8.73 -16.76 3.14
N SER A 386 -8.92 -15.52 3.57
CA SER A 386 -8.91 -15.11 4.98
C SER A 386 -10.30 -14.78 5.56
N GLN A 387 -11.35 -14.90 4.75
CA GLN A 387 -12.70 -14.51 5.09
C GLN A 387 -13.72 -15.63 4.87
N VAL A 388 -14.60 -15.76 5.85
CA VAL A 388 -15.84 -16.55 5.81
C VAL A 388 -16.97 -15.55 5.61
N TYR A 389 -17.81 -15.77 4.60
CA TYR A 389 -18.95 -14.90 4.30
C TYR A 389 -20.26 -15.57 4.75
N VAL A 390 -21.15 -14.79 5.37
CA VAL A 390 -22.53 -15.20 5.65
C VAL A 390 -23.45 -14.43 4.71
N THR A 391 -24.31 -15.15 4.00
CA THR A 391 -25.41 -14.55 3.22
C THR A 391 -26.73 -15.02 3.79
N ASP A 392 -27.53 -14.07 4.26
CA ASP A 392 -28.87 -14.28 4.80
C ASP A 392 -29.92 -14.38 3.68
N TYR A 393 -30.84 -15.34 3.83
CA TYR A 393 -31.96 -15.55 2.93
C TYR A 393 -33.27 -15.80 3.71
N VAL A 394 -34.40 -15.68 3.02
CA VAL A 394 -35.68 -16.26 3.43
C VAL A 394 -36.03 -17.40 2.48
N ASN A 395 -36.37 -18.56 3.03
CA ASN A 395 -36.94 -19.67 2.28
C ASN A 395 -38.38 -19.34 1.91
N THR A 396 -38.68 -19.15 0.61
CA THR A 396 -39.97 -18.65 0.13
C THR A 396 -41.12 -19.64 0.36
N THR A 397 -40.83 -20.94 0.47
CA THR A 397 -41.81 -22.00 0.68
C THR A 397 -42.39 -21.98 2.11
N ASN A 398 -41.64 -21.50 3.10
CA ASN A 398 -42.04 -21.55 4.52
C ASN A 398 -41.83 -20.26 5.32
N GLY A 399 -41.33 -19.19 4.70
CA GLY A 399 -41.14 -17.87 5.30
C GLY A 399 -40.05 -17.77 6.36
N ARG A 400 -39.22 -18.82 6.57
CA ARG A 400 -38.18 -18.83 7.59
C ARG A 400 -36.87 -18.27 7.08
N ALA A 401 -36.11 -17.62 7.97
CA ALA A 401 -34.71 -17.30 7.73
C ALA A 401 -33.89 -18.58 7.51
N VAL A 402 -32.99 -18.54 6.55
CA VAL A 402 -32.01 -19.59 6.22
C VAL A 402 -30.72 -18.91 5.78
N HIS A 403 -29.57 -19.54 6.00
CA HIS A 403 -28.27 -18.88 5.81
C HIS A 403 -27.33 -19.77 5.02
N LEU A 404 -26.51 -19.13 4.18
CA LEU A 404 -25.38 -19.76 3.51
C LEU A 404 -24.10 -19.19 4.10
N VAL A 405 -23.19 -20.05 4.58
CA VAL A 405 -21.88 -19.63 5.09
C VAL A 405 -20.79 -20.19 4.18
N GLN A 406 -20.24 -19.35 3.31
CA GLN A 406 -19.17 -19.70 2.40
C GLN A 406 -17.83 -19.65 3.13
N THR A 407 -17.10 -20.76 3.16
CA THR A 407 -15.78 -20.82 3.82
C THR A 407 -14.62 -20.56 2.86
N ALA A 408 -14.93 -19.90 1.74
CA ALA A 408 -14.06 -19.50 0.62
C ALA A 408 -13.21 -20.60 -0.05
N THR A 409 -13.23 -21.82 0.46
CA THR A 409 -12.89 -23.07 -0.25
C THR A 409 -14.11 -23.62 -0.98
N SER A 410 -14.01 -24.83 -1.55
CA SER A 410 -15.18 -25.53 -2.08
C SER A 410 -16.20 -25.94 -1.00
N SER A 411 -15.89 -25.80 0.28
CA SER A 411 -16.81 -26.05 1.39
C SER A 411 -17.79 -24.88 1.63
N VAL A 412 -19.04 -25.23 1.93
CA VAL A 412 -20.10 -24.28 2.28
C VAL A 412 -20.98 -24.87 3.37
N ILE A 413 -21.44 -24.07 4.34
CA ILE A 413 -22.35 -24.53 5.39
C ILE A 413 -23.73 -23.96 5.10
N PHE A 414 -24.72 -24.84 4.96
CA PHE A 414 -26.13 -24.50 4.94
C PHE A 414 -26.66 -24.44 6.37
N ILE A 415 -27.46 -23.43 6.70
CA ILE A 415 -28.17 -23.33 7.96
C ILE A 415 -29.66 -23.21 7.64
N ASP A 416 -30.44 -24.23 8.02
CA ASP A 416 -31.86 -24.31 7.66
C ASP A 416 -32.77 -23.51 8.63
N GLY A 417 -34.07 -23.48 8.31
CA GLY A 417 -35.09 -22.77 9.10
C GLY A 417 -35.45 -23.42 10.43
N THR A 418 -34.70 -24.43 10.88
CA THR A 418 -34.72 -24.97 12.25
C THR A 418 -33.45 -24.63 13.03
N GLY A 419 -32.45 -24.05 12.35
CA GLY A 419 -31.11 -23.83 12.88
C GLY A 419 -30.17 -25.03 12.68
N HIS A 420 -30.52 -26.02 11.85
CA HIS A 420 -29.64 -27.15 11.58
C HIS A 420 -28.49 -26.75 10.64
N LEU A 421 -27.25 -26.96 11.08
CA LEU A 421 -26.03 -26.78 10.29
C LEU A 421 -25.76 -28.03 9.46
N SER A 422 -25.52 -27.87 8.16
CA SER A 422 -25.06 -28.94 7.28
C SER A 422 -23.92 -28.50 6.36
N LEU A 423 -22.82 -29.23 6.38
CA LEU A 423 -21.69 -29.03 5.48
C LEU A 423 -22.02 -29.57 4.08
N GLY A 424 -21.76 -28.76 3.07
CA GLY A 424 -21.91 -29.07 1.67
C GLY A 424 -20.72 -28.60 0.84
N THR A 425 -20.84 -28.79 -0.47
CA THR A 425 -19.74 -28.60 -1.43
C THR A 425 -20.22 -27.83 -2.65
N PHE A 426 -19.44 -26.85 -3.11
CA PHE A 426 -19.55 -26.28 -4.45
C PHE A 426 -19.07 -27.28 -5.51
N ASN A 427 -19.98 -27.64 -6.41
CA ASN A 427 -19.68 -28.48 -7.59
C ASN A 427 -19.07 -27.64 -8.72
N ASN A 428 -19.43 -26.36 -8.77
CA ASN A 428 -18.94 -25.31 -9.67
C ASN A 428 -19.37 -23.93 -9.08
N PRO A 429 -18.95 -22.78 -9.63
CA PRO A 429 -19.24 -21.46 -9.04
C PRO A 429 -20.71 -21.09 -8.84
N THR A 430 -21.66 -21.82 -9.43
CA THR A 430 -23.11 -21.55 -9.29
C THR A 430 -23.90 -22.69 -8.67
N GLN A 431 -23.30 -23.87 -8.41
CA GLN A 431 -24.03 -25.05 -7.96
C GLN A 431 -23.38 -25.70 -6.74
N MET A 432 -24.22 -26.00 -5.75
CA MET A 432 -23.83 -26.61 -4.48
C MET A 432 -24.67 -27.86 -4.19
N THR A 433 -24.14 -28.77 -3.38
CA THR A 433 -24.86 -29.93 -2.83
C THR A 433 -24.59 -30.06 -1.33
N THR A 434 -25.44 -30.77 -0.60
CA THR A 434 -25.18 -31.12 0.81
C THR A 434 -25.81 -32.48 1.18
N PRO A 435 -25.18 -33.34 2.00
CA PRO A 435 -25.73 -34.65 2.37
C PRO A 435 -27.07 -34.62 3.11
N TYR A 436 -27.41 -33.50 3.76
CA TYR A 436 -28.68 -33.32 4.49
C TYR A 436 -29.89 -33.13 3.55
N PHE A 437 -29.64 -32.72 2.30
CA PHE A 437 -30.65 -32.68 1.23
C PHE A 437 -30.24 -33.62 0.10
N PRO A 438 -30.27 -34.96 0.32
CA PRO A 438 -29.68 -35.93 -0.58
C PRO A 438 -30.34 -35.90 -1.97
N GLY A 439 -29.52 -35.84 -3.02
CA GLY A 439 -29.97 -35.73 -4.40
C GLY A 439 -30.39 -34.32 -4.84
N GLN A 440 -30.41 -33.33 -3.94
CA GLN A 440 -30.75 -31.95 -4.29
C GLN A 440 -29.51 -31.12 -4.68
N VAL A 441 -29.66 -30.29 -5.72
CA VAL A 441 -28.65 -29.30 -6.14
C VAL A 441 -29.20 -27.89 -5.89
N ALA A 442 -28.47 -27.09 -5.13
CA ALA A 442 -28.75 -25.69 -4.89
C ALA A 442 -28.05 -24.85 -5.96
N THR A 443 -28.80 -24.17 -6.83
CA THR A 443 -28.26 -23.32 -7.90
C THR A 443 -28.41 -21.84 -7.52
N ALA A 444 -27.29 -21.15 -7.33
CA ALA A 444 -27.25 -19.71 -7.05
C ALA A 444 -27.39 -18.86 -8.31
N SER A 445 -28.04 -17.70 -8.19
CA SER A 445 -27.99 -16.65 -9.22
C SER A 445 -26.59 -16.05 -9.32
N LYS A 446 -26.26 -15.40 -10.45
CA LYS A 446 -24.93 -14.81 -10.70
C LYS A 446 -24.43 -13.86 -9.59
N ASN A 447 -25.35 -13.17 -8.91
CA ASN A 447 -25.08 -12.25 -7.81
C ASN A 447 -25.54 -12.78 -6.44
N MET A 448 -25.78 -14.09 -6.33
CA MET A 448 -26.25 -14.81 -5.13
C MET A 448 -27.55 -14.28 -4.49
N SER A 449 -28.31 -13.42 -5.17
CA SER A 449 -29.62 -12.90 -4.73
C SER A 449 -30.68 -13.97 -4.52
N THR A 450 -30.55 -15.13 -5.16
CA THR A 450 -31.42 -16.29 -4.98
C THR A 450 -30.64 -17.59 -5.05
N ILE A 451 -31.06 -18.59 -4.28
CA ILE A 451 -30.64 -19.99 -4.45
C ILE A 451 -31.89 -20.82 -4.74
N THR A 452 -31.93 -21.46 -5.90
CA THR A 452 -33.02 -22.34 -6.33
C THR A 452 -32.59 -23.79 -6.22
N TRP A 453 -33.32 -24.57 -5.43
CA TRP A 453 -33.11 -26.00 -5.26
C TRP A 453 -33.88 -26.79 -6.33
N THR A 454 -33.40 -28.00 -6.64
CA THR A 454 -33.99 -28.89 -7.67
C THR A 454 -35.39 -29.42 -7.34
N ASP A 455 -35.86 -29.28 -6.09
CA ASP A 455 -37.26 -29.54 -5.69
C ASP A 455 -38.21 -28.35 -5.95
N GLY A 456 -37.68 -27.20 -6.39
CA GLY A 456 -38.41 -25.96 -6.59
C GLY A 456 -38.41 -25.00 -5.39
N THR A 457 -37.79 -25.38 -4.27
CA THR A 457 -37.59 -24.47 -3.11
C THR A 457 -36.68 -23.31 -3.53
N VAL A 458 -37.09 -22.07 -3.25
CA VAL A 458 -36.25 -20.88 -3.50
C VAL A 458 -35.89 -20.22 -2.18
N TRP A 459 -34.63 -19.85 -2.03
CA TRP A 459 -34.15 -18.97 -0.97
C TRP A 459 -33.87 -17.60 -1.60
N THR A 460 -34.50 -16.54 -1.11
CA THR A 460 -34.32 -15.16 -1.62
C THR A 460 -33.53 -14.35 -0.60
N GLN A 461 -32.48 -13.65 -1.05
CA GLN A 461 -31.57 -12.90 -0.19
C GLN A 461 -32.34 -11.82 0.59
N THR A 462 -31.97 -11.62 1.86
CA THR A 462 -32.56 -10.61 2.74
C THR A 462 -31.47 -9.74 3.36
N ALA A 463 -31.86 -8.73 4.14
CA ALA A 463 -30.91 -7.93 4.93
C ALA A 463 -30.20 -8.81 5.98
N ALA A 464 -28.93 -8.48 6.27
CA ALA A 464 -28.09 -9.27 7.15
C ALA A 464 -28.72 -9.47 8.55
N THR A 465 -28.59 -10.68 9.13
CA THR A 465 -29.17 -11.00 10.43
C THR A 465 -28.11 -11.38 11.47
N THR A 466 -28.40 -11.13 12.75
CA THR A 466 -27.54 -11.55 13.87
C THR A 466 -27.73 -13.02 14.26
N ALA A 467 -28.48 -13.80 13.48
CA ALA A 467 -28.78 -15.21 13.78
C ALA A 467 -27.57 -16.13 13.63
N VAL A 468 -26.57 -15.74 12.84
CA VAL A 468 -25.30 -16.46 12.66
C VAL A 468 -24.15 -15.61 13.16
N THR A 469 -23.40 -16.13 14.13
CA THR A 469 -22.15 -15.53 14.61
C THR A 469 -20.97 -16.19 13.91
N VAL A 470 -20.14 -15.40 13.23
CA VAL A 470 -18.79 -15.80 12.82
C VAL A 470 -17.80 -15.11 13.74
N THR A 471 -17.02 -15.89 14.49
CA THR A 471 -15.94 -15.37 15.34
C THR A 471 -14.61 -15.66 14.66
N HIS A 472 -13.87 -14.59 14.35
CA HIS A 472 -12.60 -14.66 13.65
C HIS A 472 -11.44 -14.76 14.65
N TYR A 473 -10.52 -15.67 14.39
CA TYR A 473 -9.32 -15.91 15.18
C TYR A 473 -8.10 -16.00 14.25
N THR A 474 -6.92 -16.06 14.86
CA THR A 474 -5.64 -16.37 14.21
C THR A 474 -4.96 -17.49 14.99
N ASN A 475 -4.42 -18.49 14.28
CA ASN A 475 -3.68 -19.61 14.88
C ASN A 475 -2.22 -19.23 15.20
N PRO A 476 -1.41 -20.10 15.84
CA PRO A 476 -0.04 -19.77 16.23
C PRO A 476 0.92 -19.47 15.05
N GLY A 477 0.55 -19.88 13.83
CA GLY A 477 1.29 -19.56 12.60
C GLY A 477 0.92 -18.21 11.96
N GLY A 478 0.04 -17.43 12.59
CA GLY A 478 -0.43 -16.16 12.02
C GLY A 478 -1.43 -16.32 10.89
N VAL A 479 -2.09 -17.49 10.78
CA VAL A 479 -3.09 -17.78 9.73
C VAL A 479 -4.52 -17.62 10.29
N PRO A 480 -5.44 -16.97 9.57
CA PRO A 480 -6.85 -16.87 9.95
C PRO A 480 -7.53 -18.22 10.15
N VAL A 481 -8.38 -18.31 11.16
CA VAL A 481 -9.22 -19.47 11.50
C VAL A 481 -10.55 -18.99 12.09
N HIS A 482 -11.62 -19.77 11.98
CA HIS A 482 -12.98 -19.28 12.26
C HIS A 482 -13.81 -20.27 13.08
N LEU A 483 -14.64 -19.75 13.99
CA LEU A 483 -15.73 -20.47 14.67
C LEU A 483 -17.06 -19.88 14.21
N ILE A 484 -17.98 -20.73 13.75
CA ILE A 484 -19.28 -20.35 13.20
C ILE A 484 -20.37 -21.03 14.04
N HIS A 485 -21.37 -20.27 14.51
CA HIS A 485 -22.51 -20.84 15.22
C HIS A 485 -23.76 -19.96 15.19
N ASN A 486 -24.94 -20.55 15.35
CA ASN A 486 -26.25 -19.87 15.32
C ASN A 486 -27.01 -19.95 16.66
N GLY A 487 -26.29 -20.02 17.78
CA GLY A 487 -26.88 -20.18 19.11
C GLY A 487 -27.35 -21.60 19.47
N THR A 488 -27.43 -22.52 18.51
CA THR A 488 -27.68 -23.95 18.79
C THR A 488 -26.45 -24.65 19.40
N SER A 489 -26.59 -25.94 19.68
CA SER A 489 -25.46 -26.82 20.04
C SER A 489 -24.56 -27.18 18.85
N GLN A 490 -24.99 -26.97 17.59
CA GLN A 490 -24.12 -27.18 16.44
C GLN A 490 -23.17 -25.99 16.24
N VAL A 491 -21.97 -26.31 15.78
CA VAL A 491 -20.94 -25.34 15.40
C VAL A 491 -20.28 -25.78 14.10
N ALA A 492 -19.54 -24.87 13.46
CA ALA A 492 -18.54 -25.23 12.48
C ALA A 492 -17.21 -24.52 12.76
N PHE A 493 -16.13 -25.19 12.41
CA PHE A 493 -14.76 -24.72 12.54
C PHE A 493 -14.13 -24.64 11.15
N VAL A 494 -13.44 -23.55 10.83
CA VAL A 494 -12.63 -23.42 9.61
C VAL A 494 -11.18 -23.26 10.03
N ASP A 495 -10.32 -24.21 9.63
CA ASP A 495 -8.90 -24.21 10.01
C ASP A 495 -8.02 -23.36 9.07
N GLY A 496 -6.73 -23.24 9.40
CA GLY A 496 -5.76 -22.44 8.64
C GLY A 496 -5.33 -23.07 7.31
N ARG A 497 -6.10 -24.03 6.81
CA ARG A 497 -6.00 -24.62 5.46
C ARG A 497 -7.36 -24.53 4.73
N GLY A 498 -8.32 -23.79 5.28
CA GLY A 498 -9.68 -23.68 4.76
C GLY A 498 -10.49 -24.97 4.87
N ARG A 499 -10.07 -25.95 5.70
CA ARG A 499 -10.84 -27.17 5.94
C ARG A 499 -11.95 -26.85 6.94
N THR A 500 -13.18 -27.12 6.51
CA THR A 500 -14.37 -26.87 7.30
C THR A 500 -14.86 -28.16 7.95
N SER A 501 -14.94 -28.14 9.28
CA SER A 501 -15.54 -29.21 10.09
C SER A 501 -16.86 -28.72 10.66
N LEU A 502 -17.90 -29.56 10.67
CA LEU A 502 -18.97 -29.39 11.66
C LEU A 502 -18.47 -29.81 13.05
N GLY A 503 -19.29 -29.58 14.06
CA GLY A 503 -19.03 -30.01 15.42
C GLY A 503 -20.20 -29.75 16.36
N ILE A 504 -20.03 -30.19 17.61
CA ILE A 504 -21.07 -30.12 18.65
C ILE A 504 -20.47 -29.51 19.92
N LYS A 505 -21.13 -28.45 20.44
CA LYS A 505 -20.95 -27.93 21.80
C LYS A 505 -21.41 -28.98 22.81
N LEU A 506 -20.49 -29.46 23.62
CA LEU A 506 -20.75 -30.38 24.73
C LEU A 506 -21.30 -29.61 25.96
N ASN A 507 -20.99 -28.31 26.06
CA ASN A 507 -21.57 -27.33 26.97
C ASN A 507 -21.28 -25.90 26.43
N SER A 508 -21.46 -24.87 27.25
CA SER A 508 -21.26 -23.47 26.86
C SER A 508 -19.81 -23.08 26.51
N VAL A 509 -18.81 -23.83 26.98
CA VAL A 509 -17.38 -23.50 26.85
C VAL A 509 -16.52 -24.63 26.26
N THR A 510 -17.07 -25.78 25.90
CA THR A 510 -16.34 -26.85 25.20
C THR A 510 -17.14 -27.41 24.03
N ALA A 511 -16.47 -27.62 22.90
CA ALA A 511 -17.01 -28.28 21.72
C ALA A 511 -16.03 -29.31 21.16
N ARG A 512 -16.53 -30.23 20.34
CA ARG A 512 -15.73 -31.18 19.54
C ARG A 512 -15.99 -30.94 18.06
N ALA A 513 -14.95 -31.06 17.23
CA ALA A 513 -15.05 -31.00 15.78
C ALA A 513 -15.09 -32.42 15.18
N ASP A 514 -15.92 -32.63 14.16
CA ASP A 514 -16.09 -33.96 13.54
C ASP A 514 -14.86 -34.43 12.75
N LEU A 515 -14.04 -33.51 12.24
CA LEU A 515 -12.72 -33.81 11.65
C LEU A 515 -11.64 -34.10 12.70
N TYR A 516 -11.86 -33.74 13.97
CA TYR A 516 -10.91 -33.88 15.07
C TYR A 516 -11.60 -34.50 16.31
N PRO A 517 -12.10 -35.75 16.22
CA PRO A 517 -13.02 -36.30 17.22
C PRO A 517 -12.38 -36.55 18.60
N ASP A 518 -11.05 -36.69 18.65
CA ASP A 518 -10.29 -36.89 19.88
C ASP A 518 -9.73 -35.58 20.47
N ASP A 519 -10.03 -34.42 19.86
CA ASP A 519 -9.53 -33.11 20.23
C ASP A 519 -10.68 -32.17 20.65
N LEU A 520 -10.58 -31.63 21.87
CA LEU A 520 -11.62 -30.81 22.49
C LEU A 520 -11.26 -29.32 22.44
N ALA A 521 -12.03 -28.57 21.66
CA ALA A 521 -11.98 -27.12 21.60
C ALA A 521 -12.61 -26.49 22.86
N THR A 522 -11.78 -25.96 23.75
CA THR A 522 -12.22 -25.10 24.86
C THR A 522 -12.39 -23.67 24.36
N ILE A 523 -13.63 -23.21 24.26
CA ILE A 523 -14.04 -21.91 23.74
C ILE A 523 -14.18 -20.92 24.91
N SER A 524 -13.52 -19.77 24.80
CA SER A 524 -13.62 -18.64 25.72
C SER A 524 -13.74 -17.32 24.96
N SER A 525 -14.00 -16.21 25.66
CA SER A 525 -14.36 -14.93 25.03
C SER A 525 -13.38 -14.42 23.98
N ASN A 526 -12.08 -14.66 24.15
CA ASN A 526 -11.02 -14.17 23.27
C ASN A 526 -10.06 -15.25 22.72
N LYS A 527 -10.36 -16.54 22.93
CA LYS A 527 -9.56 -17.65 22.38
C LYS A 527 -10.32 -18.97 22.32
N VAL A 528 -9.94 -19.82 21.38
CA VAL A 528 -10.18 -21.27 21.42
C VAL A 528 -8.87 -21.97 21.76
N THR A 529 -8.86 -22.86 22.74
CA THR A 529 -7.71 -23.70 23.08
C THR A 529 -8.09 -25.15 22.84
N TRP A 530 -7.37 -25.81 21.94
CA TRP A 530 -7.52 -27.22 21.60
C TRP A 530 -6.71 -28.09 22.58
N GLN A 531 -7.06 -29.37 22.67
CA GLN A 531 -6.47 -30.33 23.60
C GLN A 531 -5.05 -30.75 23.17
N ASP A 532 -4.71 -30.61 21.89
CA ASP A 532 -3.34 -30.73 21.36
C ASP A 532 -2.39 -29.59 21.83
N GLY A 533 -2.94 -28.52 22.42
CA GLY A 533 -2.22 -27.32 22.83
C GLY A 533 -2.26 -26.17 21.82
N THR A 534 -2.88 -26.34 20.65
CA THR A 534 -3.09 -25.28 19.66
C THR A 534 -4.01 -24.20 20.23
N VAL A 535 -3.58 -22.94 20.18
CA VAL A 535 -4.37 -21.78 20.62
C VAL A 535 -4.73 -20.92 19.40
N TRP A 536 -6.02 -20.71 19.20
CA TRP A 536 -6.57 -19.72 18.29
C TRP A 536 -6.88 -18.47 19.10
N THR A 537 -6.16 -17.38 18.86
CA THR A 537 -6.39 -16.09 19.55
C THR A 537 -7.39 -15.27 18.72
N GLN A 538 -8.42 -14.71 19.36
CA GLN A 538 -9.45 -13.96 18.64
C GLN A 538 -8.82 -12.74 17.98
N ASN A 539 -9.09 -12.55 16.69
CA ASN A 539 -8.82 -11.28 16.04
C ASN A 539 -9.80 -10.29 16.63
N ALA A 540 -9.31 -9.36 17.46
CA ALA A 540 -10.13 -8.34 18.09
C ALA A 540 -10.78 -7.48 17.02
N LEU A 541 -12.02 -7.85 16.64
CA LEU A 541 -12.86 -7.05 15.77
C LEU A 541 -12.98 -5.67 16.45
N PRO A 542 -12.55 -4.57 15.79
CA PRO A 542 -12.72 -3.24 16.35
C PRO A 542 -14.20 -3.02 16.69
N LEU A 543 -14.51 -2.39 17.82
CA LEU A 543 -15.91 -2.15 18.18
C LEU A 543 -16.58 -1.33 17.07
N THR A 544 -17.43 -2.00 16.30
CA THR A 544 -18.28 -1.41 15.28
C THR A 544 -19.52 -0.85 15.95
N ILE A 545 -19.68 0.47 15.88
CA ILE A 545 -20.84 1.18 16.39
C ILE A 545 -21.78 1.42 15.20
N GLY A 546 -22.99 0.86 15.25
CA GLY A 546 -24.04 1.19 14.29
C GLY A 546 -24.64 2.57 14.61
N LEU A 547 -24.67 3.46 13.63
CA LEU A 547 -25.33 4.76 13.71
C LEU A 547 -26.52 4.77 12.75
N SER A 548 -27.72 5.10 13.25
CA SER A 548 -28.93 5.25 12.43
C SER A 548 -29.29 6.72 12.28
N ASP A 549 -29.61 7.13 11.05
CA ASP A 549 -30.15 8.46 10.77
C ASP A 549 -31.68 8.52 11.03
N PRO A 550 -32.31 9.71 11.00
CA PRO A 550 -33.76 9.86 11.20
C PRO A 550 -34.65 9.18 10.15
N ASN A 551 -34.08 8.74 9.02
CA ASN A 551 -34.78 8.01 7.96
C ASN A 551 -34.63 6.49 8.12
N GLY A 552 -33.89 6.02 9.13
CA GLY A 552 -33.59 4.61 9.37
C GLY A 552 -32.39 4.07 8.57
N ALA A 553 -31.65 4.92 7.87
CA ALA A 553 -30.43 4.50 7.18
C ALA A 553 -29.33 4.23 8.22
N VAL A 554 -28.77 3.03 8.20
CA VAL A 554 -27.67 2.62 9.09
C VAL A 554 -26.33 2.93 8.41
N SER A 555 -25.34 3.33 9.19
CA SER A 555 -23.93 3.39 8.79
C SER A 555 -23.07 2.94 9.97
N HIS A 556 -22.10 2.09 9.71
CA HIS A 556 -21.21 1.53 10.72
C HIS A 556 -19.95 2.38 10.86
N VAL A 557 -19.52 2.62 12.11
CA VAL A 557 -18.27 3.34 12.39
C VAL A 557 -17.38 2.53 13.31
N LYS A 558 -16.07 2.63 13.09
CA LYS A 558 -15.02 2.09 13.96
C LYS A 558 -14.45 3.20 14.82
N MET A 559 -14.25 2.93 16.10
CA MET A 559 -13.44 3.82 16.95
C MET A 559 -11.94 3.66 16.63
N THR A 560 -11.26 4.78 16.41
CA THR A 560 -9.81 4.85 16.14
C THR A 560 -9.02 5.49 17.29
N SER A 561 -9.68 6.31 18.12
CA SER A 561 -9.15 6.83 19.38
C SER A 561 -10.30 7.02 20.38
N PRO A 562 -10.05 7.24 21.69
CA PRO A 562 -11.10 7.52 22.69
C PRO A 562 -12.01 8.72 22.39
N THR A 563 -11.67 9.54 21.37
CA THR A 563 -12.46 10.67 20.89
C THR A 563 -12.73 10.63 19.39
N THR A 564 -12.30 9.60 18.66
CA THR A 564 -12.32 9.59 17.18
C THR A 564 -12.98 8.35 16.61
N LEU A 565 -13.91 8.55 15.68
CA LEU A 565 -14.62 7.50 14.94
C LEU A 565 -14.33 7.67 13.43
N ILE A 566 -14.31 6.58 12.67
CA ILE A 566 -14.29 6.59 11.20
C ILE A 566 -15.42 5.72 10.64
N GLY A 567 -16.15 6.22 9.66
CA GLY A 567 -17.20 5.46 8.97
C GLY A 567 -16.63 4.40 8.04
N LEU A 568 -17.15 3.18 8.17
CA LEU A 568 -16.77 2.00 7.40
C LEU A 568 -17.63 1.83 6.14
N ASP A 569 -18.93 2.17 6.24
CA ASP A 569 -19.93 2.00 5.19
C ASP A 569 -21.05 3.06 5.27
N GLY A 570 -22.05 2.91 4.40
CA GLY A 570 -23.25 3.74 4.35
C GLY A 570 -22.97 5.20 3.99
N ALA A 571 -23.84 6.11 4.43
CA ALA A 571 -23.73 7.55 4.17
C ALA A 571 -22.53 8.20 4.91
N MET A 572 -21.90 7.47 5.83
CA MET A 572 -20.79 7.95 6.65
C MET A 572 -19.42 7.40 6.21
N GLN A 573 -19.35 6.57 5.17
CA GLN A 573 -18.12 5.91 4.72
C GLN A 573 -16.97 6.90 4.49
N GLY A 574 -15.81 6.64 5.10
CA GLY A 574 -14.63 7.51 5.02
C GLY A 574 -14.71 8.81 5.83
N LEU A 575 -15.88 9.17 6.39
CA LEU A 575 -16.00 10.34 7.25
C LEU A 575 -15.40 10.05 8.63
N THR A 576 -14.60 11.00 9.14
CA THR A 576 -14.03 10.94 10.49
C THR A 576 -14.81 11.87 11.41
N ALA A 577 -15.32 11.35 12.53
CA ALA A 577 -15.89 12.15 13.62
C ALA A 577 -14.89 12.36 14.75
N THR A 578 -14.88 13.55 15.33
CA THR A 578 -14.20 13.85 16.60
C THR A 578 -15.22 14.30 17.64
N LEU A 579 -15.18 13.71 18.83
CA LEU A 579 -15.99 14.14 19.98
C LEU A 579 -15.43 15.45 20.55
N GLN A 580 -16.19 16.53 20.41
CA GLN A 580 -15.87 17.85 20.94
C GLN A 580 -17.06 18.38 21.76
N ASN A 581 -16.84 18.67 23.04
CA ASN A 581 -17.83 19.28 23.95
C ASN A 581 -19.21 18.58 24.00
N GLY A 582 -19.25 17.24 23.80
CA GLY A 582 -20.50 16.46 23.78
C GLY A 582 -21.15 16.32 22.39
N ASN A 583 -20.48 16.77 21.33
CA ASN A 583 -20.96 16.67 19.95
C ASN A 583 -19.95 15.88 19.11
N LEU A 584 -20.41 15.07 18.15
CA LEU A 584 -19.55 14.45 17.14
C LEU A 584 -19.45 15.40 15.94
N VAL A 585 -18.28 15.98 15.74
CA VAL A 585 -17.96 16.86 14.60
C VAL A 585 -17.33 16.02 13.49
N TRP A 586 -18.02 15.88 12.37
CA TRP A 586 -17.60 15.09 11.21
C TRP A 586 -16.70 15.88 10.25
N SER A 587 -15.82 15.19 9.53
CA SER A 587 -14.89 15.77 8.56
C SER A 587 -15.56 16.47 7.36
N ASN A 588 -16.86 16.25 7.14
CA ASN A 588 -17.67 17.01 6.16
C ASN A 588 -18.30 18.30 6.74
N GLY A 589 -17.96 18.69 7.98
CA GLY A 589 -18.51 19.85 8.68
C GLY A 589 -19.84 19.61 9.40
N THR A 590 -20.47 18.45 9.22
CA THR A 590 -21.71 18.10 9.94
C THR A 590 -21.40 17.91 11.43
N THR A 591 -22.22 18.47 12.32
CA THR A 591 -22.10 18.25 13.76
C THR A 591 -23.36 17.55 14.28
N TRP A 592 -23.17 16.40 14.94
CA TRP A 592 -24.25 15.68 15.61
C TRP A 592 -24.18 15.98 17.12
N ASN A 593 -25.27 16.47 17.69
CA ASN A 593 -25.28 17.03 19.05
C ASN A 593 -25.81 16.04 20.12
N ASN A 594 -25.68 16.42 21.39
CA ASN A 594 -26.30 15.77 22.55
C ASN A 594 -25.75 14.38 22.91
N PHE A 595 -24.51 14.06 22.54
CA PHE A 595 -23.82 12.89 23.09
C PHE A 595 -23.37 13.19 24.52
N SER A 596 -24.03 12.54 25.50
CA SER A 596 -23.56 12.53 26.88
C SER A 596 -22.11 12.03 26.91
N SER A 597 -21.18 12.90 27.29
CA SER A 597 -19.74 12.59 27.33
C SER A 597 -19.41 11.44 28.28
N SER A 598 -20.16 11.29 29.36
CA SER A 598 -20.06 10.16 30.29
C SER A 598 -20.65 8.86 29.72
N ALA A 599 -21.77 8.92 28.99
CA ALA A 599 -22.33 7.73 28.33
C ALA A 599 -21.44 7.25 27.17
N LEU A 600 -20.91 8.17 26.37
CA LEU A 600 -19.97 7.83 25.29
C LEU A 600 -18.65 7.31 25.86
N ALA A 601 -18.07 7.94 26.88
CA ALA A 601 -16.85 7.44 27.51
C ALA A 601 -17.05 6.07 28.20
N ALA A 602 -18.24 5.77 28.72
CA ALA A 602 -18.58 4.44 29.21
C ALA A 602 -18.62 3.40 28.07
N LEU A 603 -19.30 3.71 26.96
CA LEU A 603 -19.33 2.86 25.77
C LEU A 603 -17.91 2.62 25.20
N PHE A 604 -17.09 3.68 25.14
CA PHE A 604 -15.72 3.62 24.64
C PHE A 604 -14.78 2.82 25.55
N ARG A 605 -14.95 2.87 26.88
CA ARG A 605 -14.18 2.02 27.82
C ARG A 605 -14.48 0.53 27.61
N ILE A 606 -15.75 0.18 27.39
CA ILE A 606 -16.16 -1.20 27.09
C ILE A 606 -15.54 -1.67 25.75
N GLY A 607 -15.51 -0.79 24.74
CA GLY A 607 -15.02 -1.12 23.40
C GLY A 607 -13.51 -1.34 23.21
N ILE A 608 -12.69 -1.00 24.21
CA ILE A 608 -11.21 -1.11 24.13
C ILE A 608 -10.61 -2.16 25.08
N GLY A 609 -11.44 -2.94 25.77
CA GLY A 609 -10.98 -4.10 26.55
C GLY A 609 -10.09 -3.79 27.76
N TYR A 610 -10.19 -2.58 28.33
CA TYR A 610 -9.43 -2.20 29.53
C TYR A 610 -10.26 -2.36 30.81
N ALA A 611 -9.91 -3.40 31.57
CA ALA A 611 -10.12 -3.55 33.01
C ALA A 611 -8.88 -4.22 33.61
#